data_AF-A0AAQ4EYC3-F1
#
_entry.id   AF-A0AAQ4EYC3-F1
#
_cell.length_a   1.000
_cell.length_b   1.000
_cell.length_c   1.000
_cell.angle_alpha   90.00
_cell.angle_beta   90.00
_cell.angle_gamma   90.00
#
_symmetry.space_group_name_H-M   'P 1'
#
loop_
_entity.id
_entity.type
_entity.pdbx_description
1 polymer ?
#
loop_
_entity_poly.entity_id
_entity_poly.type
_entity_poly.pdbx_seq_one_letter_code
_entity_poly.pdbx_strand_id
1 'polypeptide(L)'
;MSIGVHNVGQGTIQFLRHDEEYTVNFPSGYGRSIFTVPWIELGGTVDIKCEKTGYSCTIQFHTKVHLHSAFTSTGCTQPHE
;
A
#
# COMPACT_ATOMS: atom_id res chain seq x y z
N MET A 1 14.19 -18.06 -8.03
CA MET A 1 12.80 -18.42 -7.68
C MET A 1 12.19 -17.32 -6.82
N SER A 2 10.90 -17.00 -6.98
CA SER A 2 10.18 -16.01 -6.16
C SER A 2 8.84 -16.59 -5.68
N ILE A 3 8.32 -16.05 -4.58
CA ILE A 3 6.97 -16.32 -4.06
C ILE A 3 6.19 -15.01 -3.94
N GLY A 4 4.91 -15.02 -4.31
CA GLY A 4 4.00 -13.88 -4.15
C GLY A 4 2.90 -14.21 -3.14
N VAL A 5 2.57 -13.24 -2.30
CA VAL A 5 1.48 -13.30 -1.33
C VAL A 5 0.56 -12.10 -1.55
N HIS A 6 -0.71 -12.39 -1.83
CA HIS A 6 -1.76 -11.38 -1.92
C HIS A 6 -2.43 -11.23 -0.56
N ASN A 7 -2.31 -10.05 0.04
CA ASN A 7 -2.96 -9.73 1.30
C ASN A 7 -4.40 -9.30 1.02
N VAL A 8 -5.31 -10.28 1.01
CA VAL A 8 -6.74 -10.04 0.77
C VAL A 8 -7.38 -9.50 2.04
N GLY A 9 -8.12 -8.41 1.91
CA GLY A 9 -8.84 -7.77 3.00
C GLY A 9 -8.51 -6.29 3.12
N GLN A 10 -8.97 -5.70 4.21
CA GLN A 10 -8.78 -4.30 4.53
C GLN A 10 -8.64 -4.14 6.05
N GLY A 11 -7.92 -3.10 6.46
CA GLY A 11 -7.83 -2.63 7.83
C GLY A 11 -8.59 -1.32 7.99
N THR A 12 -9.01 -1.05 9.22
CA THR A 12 -9.69 0.18 9.60
C THR A 12 -8.87 0.88 10.66
N ILE A 13 -8.55 2.16 10.43
CA ILE A 13 -7.82 3.02 11.36
C ILE A 13 -8.77 4.08 11.87
N GLN A 14 -9.02 4.09 13.18
CA GLN A 14 -9.85 5.11 13.82
C GLN A 14 -8.98 6.23 14.37
N PHE A 15 -9.19 7.44 13.87
CA PHE A 15 -8.54 8.64 14.36
C PHE A 15 -9.48 9.39 15.31
N LEU A 16 -9.48 8.92 16.56
CA LEU A 16 -10.45 9.29 17.60
C LEU A 16 -10.56 10.80 17.84
N ARG A 17 -9.48 11.57 17.65
CA ARG A 17 -9.47 13.02 17.88
C ARG A 17 -10.44 13.76 16.95
N HIS A 18 -10.56 13.31 15.71
CA HIS A 18 -11.43 13.93 14.69
C HIS A 18 -12.67 13.08 14.40
N ASP A 19 -12.83 11.97 15.14
CA ASP A 19 -13.88 10.99 14.90
C ASP A 19 -13.88 10.56 13.41
N GLU A 20 -12.67 10.34 12.88
CA GLU A 20 -12.47 9.90 11.50
C GLU A 20 -12.16 8.40 11.47
N GLU A 21 -12.66 7.74 10.44
CA GLU A 21 -12.39 6.34 10.17
C GLU A 21 -11.78 6.21 8.79
N TYR A 22 -10.61 5.57 8.70
CA TYR A 22 -9.88 5.35 7.47
C TYR A 22 -9.88 3.86 7.11
N THR A 23 -10.42 3.52 5.95
CA THR A 23 -10.31 2.17 5.38
C THR A 23 -9.06 2.09 4.52
N VAL A 24 -8.28 1.02 4.72
CA VAL A 24 -6.99 0.78 4.06
C VAL A 24 -6.93 -0.64 3.52
N ASN A 25 -6.67 -0.84 2.23
CA ASN A 25 -6.33 -2.16 1.69
C ASN A 25 -4.82 -2.44 1.83
N PHE A 26 -4.38 -3.67 1.59
CA PHE A 26 -3.00 -4.07 1.85
C PHE A 26 -2.19 -4.28 0.56
N PRO A 27 -0.89 -3.90 0.55
CA PRO A 27 -0.02 -4.23 -0.56
C PRO A 27 0.25 -5.74 -0.59
N SER A 28 0.54 -6.26 -1.78
CA SER A 28 1.03 -7.64 -1.92
C SER A 28 2.52 -7.71 -1.58
N GLY A 29 2.94 -8.84 -1.02
CA GLY A 29 4.34 -9.12 -0.68
C GLY A 29 4.97 -10.11 -1.64
N TYR A 30 6.18 -9.83 -2.09
CA TYR A 30 6.93 -10.69 -3.00
C TYR A 30 8.28 -11.06 -2.36
N GLY A 31 8.42 -12.34 -1.99
CA GLY A 31 9.69 -12.91 -1.55
C GLY A 31 10.55 -13.25 -2.76
N ARG A 32 11.69 -12.59 -2.89
CA ARG A 32 12.68 -12.83 -3.95
C ARG A 32 13.82 -13.70 -3.45
N SER A 33 14.51 -14.37 -4.37
CA SER A 33 15.77 -15.08 -4.07
C SER A 33 15.68 -16.10 -2.94
N ILE A 34 14.56 -16.85 -2.89
CA ILE A 34 14.25 -17.80 -1.79
C ILE A 34 15.24 -18.96 -1.62
N PHE A 35 16.17 -19.14 -2.57
CA PHE A 35 17.23 -20.16 -2.50
C PHE A 35 18.63 -19.55 -2.27
N THR A 36 18.76 -18.22 -2.18
CA THR A 36 20.03 -17.54 -1.92
C THR A 36 19.86 -16.58 -0.73
N VAL A 37 20.07 -15.28 -0.91
CA VAL A 37 19.79 -14.26 0.10
C VAL A 37 18.39 -13.73 -0.15
N PRO A 38 17.38 -14.09 0.66
CA PRO A 38 16.02 -13.65 0.42
C PRO A 38 15.86 -12.16 0.73
N TRP A 39 15.00 -11.49 -0.04
CA TRP A 39 14.52 -10.15 0.28
C TRP A 39 13.04 -10.00 -0.07
N ILE A 40 12.40 -8.98 0.49
CA ILE A 40 10.97 -8.70 0.30
C ILE A 40 10.82 -7.44 -0.56
N GLU A 41 9.89 -7.49 -1.51
CA GLU A 41 9.39 -6.34 -2.23
C GLU A 41 7.89 -6.20 -1.99
N LEU A 42 7.43 -4.97 -1.77
CA LEU A 42 6.00 -4.67 -1.76
C LEU A 42 5.56 -4.27 -3.16
N GLY A 43 4.34 -4.65 -3.52
CA GLY A 43 3.78 -4.30 -4.81
C GLY A 43 2.27 -4.10 -4.76
N GLY A 44 1.78 -3.31 -5.70
CA GLY A 44 0.36 -3.02 -5.86
C GLY A 44 -0.04 -1.66 -5.32
N THR A 45 -1.33 -1.36 -5.48
CA THR A 45 -1.95 -0.10 -5.09
C THR A 45 -2.53 -0.23 -3.70
N VAL A 46 -2.22 0.72 -2.83
CA VAL A 46 -2.83 0.88 -1.51
C VAL A 46 -3.65 2.15 -1.50
N ASP A 47 -4.93 2.04 -1.19
CA ASP A 47 -5.87 3.13 -1.04
C ASP A 47 -6.20 3.31 0.44
N ILE A 48 -6.11 4.56 0.91
CA ILE A 48 -6.47 5.00 2.25
C ILE A 48 -7.60 6.01 2.08
N LYS A 49 -8.77 5.75 2.66
CA LYS A 49 -9.96 6.60 2.46
C LYS A 49 -10.68 6.85 3.76
N CYS A 50 -11.00 8.13 4.03
CA CYS A 50 -11.97 8.50 5.05
C CYS A 50 -13.28 8.91 4.40
N GLU A 51 -14.33 8.13 4.62
CA GLU A 51 -15.67 8.41 4.06
C GLU A 51 -16.28 9.68 4.68
N LYS A 52 -16.02 9.93 5.97
CA LYS A 52 -16.58 11.06 6.70
C LYS A 52 -16.16 12.40 6.12
N THR A 53 -14.85 12.56 5.88
CA THR A 53 -14.29 13.82 5.40
C THR A 53 -14.06 13.83 3.91
N GLY A 54 -13.88 12.67 3.27
CA GLY A 54 -13.51 12.55 1.86
C GLY A 54 -12.00 12.60 1.62
N TYR A 55 -11.17 12.64 2.68
CA TYR A 55 -9.72 12.51 2.53
C TYR A 55 -9.40 11.17 1.89
N SER A 56 -8.61 11.21 0.82
CA SER A 56 -8.12 9.99 0.20
C SER A 56 -6.65 10.10 -0.16
N CYS A 57 -5.96 8.97 -0.08
CA CYS A 57 -4.60 8.86 -0.56
C CYS A 57 -4.37 7.50 -1.19
N THR A 58 -3.71 7.50 -2.34
CA THR A 58 -3.31 6.30 -3.06
C THR A 58 -1.79 6.21 -3.07
N ILE A 59 -1.27 5.06 -2.68
CA ILE A 59 0.16 4.73 -2.66
C ILE A 59 0.39 3.59 -3.65
N GLN A 60 1.25 3.80 -4.63
CA GLN A 60 1.64 2.75 -5.57
C GLN A 60 3.01 2.19 -5.17
N PHE A 61 3.05 0.92 -4.77
CA PHE A 61 4.30 0.19 -4.58
C PHE A 61 4.73 -0.44 -5.91
N HIS A 62 5.89 0.00 -6.43
CA HIS A 62 6.48 -0.58 -7.63
C HIS A 62 7.48 -1.66 -7.26
N THR A 63 7.30 -2.86 -7.80
CA THR A 63 8.31 -3.92 -7.69
C THR A 63 9.45 -3.67 -8.68
N LYS A 64 10.66 -4.07 -8.31
CA LYS A 64 11.83 -3.89 -9.17
C LYS A 64 11.77 -4.87 -10.35
N VAL A 65 11.55 -4.35 -11.55
CA VAL A 65 11.63 -5.12 -12.80
C VAL A 65 13.00 -4.93 -13.46
N HIS A 66 14.05 -5.44 -12.82
CA HIS A 66 15.47 -5.37 -13.20
C HIS A 66 16.06 -3.96 -13.47
N LEU A 67 17.31 -3.79 -13.02
CA LEU A 67 18.21 -2.62 -13.07
C LEU A 67 17.75 -1.27 -12.47
N HIS A 68 16.46 -0.93 -12.36
CA HIS A 68 16.02 0.30 -11.69
C HIS A 68 15.62 0.08 -10.22
N SER A 69 15.78 1.08 -9.35
CA SER A 69 15.29 1.04 -7.96
C SER A 69 13.76 0.93 -7.92
N ALA A 70 13.21 0.23 -6.91
CA ALA A 70 11.80 0.32 -6.59
C ALA A 70 11.47 1.76 -6.20
N PHE A 71 10.43 2.33 -6.81
CA PHE A 71 9.90 3.65 -6.45
C PHE A 71 8.53 3.46 -5.78
N THR A 72 8.18 4.36 -4.87
CA THR A 72 6.83 4.45 -4.32
C THR A 72 6.28 5.81 -4.72
N SER A 73 5.17 5.84 -5.43
CA SER A 73 4.46 7.09 -5.71
C SER A 73 3.29 7.23 -4.75
N THR A 74 2.97 8.48 -4.40
CA THR A 74 1.89 8.81 -3.48
C THR A 74 1.13 10.00 -4.03
N GLY A 75 -0.19 9.86 -4.14
CA GLY A 75 -1.10 10.93 -4.49
C GLY A 75 -2.18 11.03 -3.42
N CYS A 76 -2.22 12.14 -2.69
CA CYS A 76 -3.26 12.40 -1.71
C CYS A 76 -4.12 13.58 -2.16
N THR A 77 -5.43 13.48 -1.95
CA THR A 77 -6.39 14.55 -2.23
C THR A 77 -7.07 14.96 -0.93
N GLN A 78 -7.17 16.26 -0.73
CA GLN A 78 -8.06 16.81 0.28
C GLN A 78 -9.46 17.00 -0.33
N PRO A 79 -10.53 16.87 0.48
CA PRO A 79 -11.86 17.26 0.05
C PRO A 79 -11.83 18.73 -0.38
N HIS A 80 -12.40 19.02 -1.54
CA HIS A 80 -12.70 20.40 -1.88
C HIS A 80 -13.86 20.85 -0.99
N GLU A 81 -13.63 21.90 -0.21
CA GLU A 81 -14.73 22.69 0.38
C GLU A 81 -15.52 23.38 -0.73
#